data_AF-A0A2N3G9Z7-F1
#
_entry.id   AF-A0A2N3G9Z7-F1
#
_cell.length_a   1.000
_cell.length_b   1.000
_cell.length_c   1.000
_cell.angle_alpha   90.00
_cell.angle_beta   90.00
_cell.angle_gamma   90.00
#
_symmetry.space_group_name_H-M   'P 1'
#
loop_
_entity.id
_entity.type
_entity.pdbx_description
1 polymer ?
#
loop_
_entity_poly.entity_id
_entity_poly.type
_entity_poly.pdbx_seq_one_letter_code
_entity_poly.pdbx_strand_id
1 'polypeptide(L)'
;IVIPPNVGRVDYEAELGVVIGRRTHKATPAEAVQHVLGFCCANDVTARDLQKIDGQWTRAKGFDGFCPLGPWVDTDVDPSDLRIQSYVNGEIKQDARTSDMIFDAYELVSFVSNVMTLVPGDVVLTGTPGGIGPIQPGDTVEIRIEGIGSLVNEVVAG
;
A
#
# COMPACT_ATOMS: atom_id res chain seq x y z
N ILE A 1 0.59 -9.28 10.66
CA ILE A 1 1.89 -8.57 10.58
C ILE A 1 2.79 -9.16 11.65
N VAL A 2 3.96 -9.68 11.29
CA VAL A 2 4.91 -10.29 12.24
C VAL A 2 6.07 -9.31 12.44
N ILE A 3 6.24 -8.78 13.66
CA ILE A 3 7.35 -7.86 13.96
C ILE A 3 8.61 -8.68 14.26
N PRO A 4 9.68 -8.57 13.45
CA PRO A 4 10.92 -9.28 13.72
C PRO A 4 11.62 -8.75 14.98
N PRO A 5 12.43 -9.58 15.67
CA PRO A 5 13.17 -9.11 16.83
C PRO A 5 14.18 -8.04 16.46
N ASN A 6 14.40 -7.08 17.36
CA ASN A 6 15.46 -6.06 17.27
C ASN A 6 15.39 -5.12 16.05
N VAL A 7 14.21 -4.89 15.46
CA VAL A 7 14.04 -3.94 14.34
C VAL A 7 13.65 -2.53 14.78
N GLY A 8 13.41 -2.32 16.08
CA GLY A 8 13.03 -1.03 16.64
C GLY A 8 11.59 -0.63 16.30
N ARG A 9 11.37 0.65 15.97
CA ARG A 9 10.03 1.17 15.63
C ARG A 9 9.54 0.63 14.28
N VAL A 10 8.35 0.00 14.28
CA VAL A 10 7.64 -0.45 13.07
C VAL A 10 6.34 0.34 12.93
N ASP A 11 6.07 0.85 11.74
CA ASP A 11 4.89 1.68 11.45
C ASP A 11 3.99 1.02 10.39
N TYR A 12 2.70 1.36 10.43
CA TYR A 12 1.74 1.12 9.35
C TYR A 12 1.74 2.28 8.34
N GLU A 13 1.31 1.98 7.12
CA GLU A 13 1.16 2.92 6.01
C GLU A 13 -0.06 2.49 5.16
N ALA A 14 -1.23 3.12 5.36
CA ALA A 14 -2.41 2.85 4.54
C ALA A 14 -2.19 3.25 3.08
N GLU A 15 -2.35 2.32 2.14
CA GLU A 15 -2.21 2.62 0.70
C GLU A 15 -3.30 1.96 -0.15
N LEU A 16 -3.55 2.56 -1.32
CA LEU A 16 -4.25 1.91 -2.42
C LEU A 16 -3.23 1.06 -3.19
N GLY A 17 -3.54 -0.22 -3.43
CA GLY A 17 -2.73 -1.10 -4.27
C GLY A 17 -3.35 -1.24 -5.66
N VAL A 18 -2.59 -0.92 -6.70
CA VAL A 18 -2.99 -1.11 -8.11
C VAL A 18 -2.53 -2.47 -8.58
N VAL A 19 -3.45 -3.35 -8.97
CA VAL A 19 -3.13 -4.70 -9.46
C VAL A 19 -3.09 -4.69 -10.98
N ILE A 20 -1.97 -5.13 -11.55
CA ILE A 20 -1.75 -5.16 -12.99
C ILE A 20 -2.44 -6.39 -13.60
N GLY A 21 -3.24 -6.18 -14.64
CA GLY A 21 -3.97 -7.25 -15.36
C GLY A 21 -3.33 -7.63 -16.70
N ARG A 22 -2.51 -6.75 -17.28
CA ARG A 22 -1.86 -6.97 -18.58
C ARG A 22 -0.40 -6.54 -18.54
N ARG A 23 0.44 -7.25 -19.31
CA ARG A 23 1.85 -6.89 -19.48
C ARG A 23 1.96 -5.44 -19.96
N THR A 24 2.67 -4.61 -19.20
CA THR A 24 2.73 -3.15 -19.42
C THR A 24 4.18 -2.69 -19.46
N HIS A 25 4.56 -1.98 -20.51
CA HIS A 25 5.89 -1.38 -20.65
C HIS A 25 5.80 -0.11 -21.49
N LYS A 26 6.36 0.99 -20.99
CA LYS A 26 6.32 2.33 -21.61
C LYS A 26 4.91 2.78 -21.99
N ALA A 27 3.93 2.45 -21.15
CA ALA A 27 2.56 2.92 -21.35
C ALA A 27 2.48 4.39 -20.93
N THR A 28 1.65 5.15 -21.65
CA THR A 28 1.15 6.45 -21.19
C THR A 28 0.12 6.28 -20.06
N PRO A 29 -0.20 7.33 -19.28
CA PRO A 29 -1.25 7.24 -18.25
C PRO A 29 -2.61 6.79 -18.83
N ALA A 30 -2.98 7.30 -20.01
CA ALA A 30 -4.22 6.90 -20.69
C ALA A 30 -4.23 5.42 -21.10
N GLU A 31 -3.09 4.87 -21.54
CA GLU A 31 -2.96 3.44 -21.84
C GLU A 31 -2.94 2.58 -20.57
N ALA A 32 -2.40 3.09 -19.45
CA ALA A 32 -2.32 2.34 -18.20
C ALA A 32 -3.70 1.91 -17.68
N VAL A 33 -4.74 2.73 -17.90
CA VAL A 33 -6.13 2.43 -17.50
C VAL A 33 -6.57 1.05 -17.98
N GLN A 34 -6.28 0.69 -19.24
CA GLN A 34 -6.72 -0.59 -19.83
C GLN A 34 -5.85 -1.79 -19.43
N HIS A 35 -4.77 -1.55 -18.69
CA HIS A 35 -3.82 -2.57 -18.25
C HIS A 35 -3.96 -2.93 -16.77
N VAL A 36 -4.61 -2.09 -15.97
CA VAL A 36 -4.95 -2.36 -14.58
C VAL A 36 -6.09 -3.38 -14.53
N LEU A 37 -5.94 -4.40 -13.67
CA LEU A 37 -7.00 -5.35 -13.35
C LEU A 37 -8.02 -4.71 -12.39
N GLY A 38 -7.53 -4.02 -11.37
CA GLY A 38 -8.35 -3.43 -10.32
C GLY A 38 -7.51 -2.93 -9.16
N PHE A 39 -8.17 -2.62 -8.05
CA PHE A 39 -7.58 -1.99 -6.88
C PHE A 39 -7.86 -2.79 -5.60
N CYS A 40 -6.96 -2.70 -4.63
CA CYS A 40 -7.12 -3.32 -3.32
C CYS A 40 -6.59 -2.40 -2.20
N CYS A 41 -6.88 -2.75 -0.95
CA CYS A 41 -6.21 -2.13 0.19
C CYS A 41 -4.81 -2.74 0.36
N ALA A 42 -3.86 -1.91 0.79
CA ALA A 42 -2.50 -2.31 1.09
C ALA A 42 -2.00 -1.64 2.37
N ASN A 43 -1.02 -2.29 3.02
CA ASN A 43 -0.28 -1.71 4.14
C ASN A 43 1.22 -1.85 3.90
N ASP A 44 1.93 -0.74 3.68
CA ASP A 44 3.40 -0.72 3.49
C ASP A 44 4.12 -0.63 4.83
N VAL A 45 4.11 -1.74 5.57
CA VAL A 45 4.67 -1.82 6.92
C VAL A 45 6.18 -1.57 6.87
N THR A 46 6.66 -0.69 7.76
CA THR A 46 8.05 -0.24 7.67
C THR A 46 8.75 -0.19 9.02
N ALA A 47 9.92 -0.84 9.09
CA ALA A 47 10.86 -0.71 10.21
C ALA A 47 11.68 0.60 10.08
N ARG A 48 11.24 1.65 10.77
CA ARG A 48 11.76 3.03 10.64
C ARG A 48 13.22 3.17 11.02
N ASP A 49 13.68 2.40 11.99
CA ASP A 49 15.06 2.50 12.45
C ASP A 49 16.00 1.91 11.38
N LEU A 50 15.58 0.83 10.73
CA LEU A 50 16.32 0.22 9.61
C LEU A 50 16.31 1.13 8.37
N GLN A 51 15.18 1.79 8.09
CA GLN A 51 15.04 2.76 7.01
C GLN A 51 16.07 3.89 7.11
N LYS A 52 16.36 4.35 8.35
CA LYS A 52 17.32 5.43 8.61
C LYS A 52 18.78 4.98 8.46
N ILE A 53 19.12 3.79 8.93
CA ILE A 53 20.52 3.34 8.98
C ILE A 53 21.02 2.77 7.66
N ASP A 54 20.14 2.16 6.86
CA ASP A 54 20.56 1.47 5.62
C ASP A 54 20.66 2.42 4.42
N GLY A 55 19.99 3.57 4.46
CA GLY A 55 19.83 4.48 3.33
C GLY A 55 18.88 3.96 2.26
N GLN A 56 19.06 2.71 1.81
CA GLN A 56 18.09 1.99 0.98
C GLN A 56 17.00 1.35 1.85
N TRP A 57 15.76 1.32 1.36
CA TRP A 57 14.61 0.94 2.18
C TRP A 57 14.18 -0.52 2.02
N THR A 58 14.80 -1.28 1.12
CA THR A 58 14.41 -2.67 0.81
C THR A 58 14.34 -3.55 2.06
N ARG A 59 15.32 -3.47 2.97
CA ARG A 59 15.27 -4.25 4.21
C ARG A 59 14.19 -3.74 5.17
N ALA A 60 13.98 -2.43 5.24
CA ALA A 60 13.00 -1.83 6.14
C ALA A 60 11.54 -2.17 5.78
N LYS A 61 11.27 -2.43 4.50
CA LYS A 61 9.93 -2.70 3.94
C LYS A 61 9.72 -4.15 3.45
N GLY A 62 10.80 -4.94 3.39
CA GLY A 62 10.81 -6.26 2.75
C GLY A 62 10.79 -7.46 3.68
N PHE A 63 10.44 -7.30 4.96
CA PHE A 63 10.27 -8.45 5.84
C PHE A 63 9.02 -9.26 5.48
N ASP A 64 9.05 -10.56 5.76
CA ASP A 64 7.87 -11.41 5.60
C ASP A 64 6.69 -10.85 6.41
N GLY A 65 5.56 -10.66 5.74
CA GLY A 65 4.35 -10.09 6.35
C GLY A 65 4.30 -8.56 6.41
N PHE A 66 5.24 -7.83 5.79
CA PHE A 66 5.25 -6.35 5.74
C PHE A 66 4.49 -5.73 4.55
N CYS A 67 3.95 -6.55 3.65
CA CYS A 67 3.04 -6.08 2.60
C CYS A 67 1.70 -6.85 2.64
N PRO A 68 0.85 -6.65 3.67
CA PRO A 68 -0.54 -7.11 3.61
C PRO A 68 -1.29 -6.48 2.43
N LEU A 69 -2.03 -7.31 1.70
CA LEU A 69 -2.85 -6.93 0.54
C LEU A 69 -4.23 -7.60 0.64
N GLY A 70 -5.29 -6.90 0.25
CA GLY A 70 -6.65 -7.46 0.21
C GLY A 70 -7.75 -6.44 0.49
N PRO A 71 -8.93 -6.87 1.00
CA PRO A 71 -9.36 -8.26 1.14
C PRO A 71 -9.61 -8.96 -0.20
N TRP A 72 -9.81 -8.19 -1.28
CA TRP A 72 -9.94 -8.64 -2.66
C TRP A 72 -9.44 -7.54 -3.61
N VAL A 73 -9.46 -7.83 -4.91
CA VAL A 73 -9.19 -6.86 -5.97
C VAL A 73 -10.53 -6.44 -6.55
N ASP A 74 -10.89 -5.17 -6.40
CA ASP A 74 -12.10 -4.59 -6.99
C ASP A 74 -11.81 -4.09 -8.41
N THR A 75 -12.57 -4.58 -9.39
CA THR A 75 -12.35 -4.29 -10.81
C THR A 75 -13.19 -3.13 -11.34
N ASP A 76 -14.15 -2.65 -10.54
CA ASP A 76 -15.20 -1.73 -10.99
C ASP A 76 -15.11 -0.36 -10.31
N VAL A 77 -14.33 -0.24 -9.22
CA VAL A 77 -14.12 1.00 -8.48
C VAL A 77 -13.36 2.05 -9.30
N ASP A 78 -13.84 3.29 -9.24
CA ASP A 78 -13.12 4.47 -9.76
C ASP A 78 -12.12 4.97 -8.69
N PRO A 79 -10.81 4.96 -8.94
CA PRO A 79 -9.81 5.34 -7.95
C PRO A 79 -9.66 6.86 -7.79
N SER A 80 -10.37 7.69 -8.56
CA SER A 80 -10.13 9.14 -8.62
C SER A 80 -10.48 9.89 -7.33
N ASP A 81 -11.44 9.40 -6.55
CA ASP A 81 -11.85 10.04 -5.30
C ASP A 81 -12.44 9.05 -4.27
N LEU A 82 -11.56 8.21 -3.71
CA LEU A 82 -11.89 7.25 -2.66
C LEU A 82 -11.36 7.75 -1.32
N ARG A 83 -12.17 7.64 -0.26
CA ARG A 83 -11.65 7.81 1.11
C ARG A 83 -10.74 6.64 1.47
N ILE A 84 -9.56 6.94 2.02
CA ILE A 84 -8.60 5.98 2.57
C ILE A 84 -8.37 6.27 4.05
N GLN A 85 -8.47 5.23 4.88
CA GLN A 85 -8.32 5.34 6.33
C GLN A 85 -7.46 4.19 6.88
N SER A 86 -6.69 4.47 7.95
CA SER A 86 -6.17 3.43 8.84
C SER A 86 -6.76 3.55 10.24
N TYR A 87 -6.94 2.39 10.85
CA TYR A 87 -7.30 2.26 12.25
C TYR A 87 -6.26 1.40 12.96
N VAL A 88 -5.92 1.80 14.19
CA VAL A 88 -5.16 0.95 15.12
C VAL A 88 -6.02 0.76 16.35
N ASN A 89 -6.38 -0.48 16.65
CA ASN A 89 -7.28 -0.83 17.76
C ASN A 89 -8.61 -0.07 17.73
N GLY A 90 -9.15 0.16 16.52
CA GLY A 90 -10.42 0.86 16.29
C GLY A 90 -10.32 2.39 16.30
N GLU A 91 -9.16 2.97 16.58
CA GLU A 91 -8.94 4.42 16.52
C GLU A 91 -8.42 4.84 15.15
N ILE A 92 -9.09 5.81 14.50
CA ILE A 92 -8.61 6.40 13.24
C ILE A 92 -7.25 7.04 13.46
N LYS A 93 -6.29 6.74 12.57
CA LYS A 93 -4.95 7.33 12.58
C LYS A 93 -4.60 8.06 11.28
N GLN A 94 -5.05 7.53 10.14
CA GLN A 94 -4.98 8.21 8.84
C GLN A 94 -6.40 8.35 8.29
N ASP A 95 -6.64 9.48 7.62
CA ASP A 95 -7.92 9.79 6.98
C ASP A 95 -7.70 10.81 5.87
N ALA A 96 -7.79 10.37 4.61
CA ALA A 96 -7.52 11.19 3.43
C ALA A 96 -8.37 10.72 2.24
N ARG A 97 -8.20 11.37 1.09
CA ARG A 97 -8.84 10.97 -0.17
C ARG A 97 -7.80 10.77 -1.27
N THR A 98 -8.06 9.85 -2.20
CA THR A 98 -7.17 9.63 -3.36
C THR A 98 -7.15 10.82 -4.31
N SER A 99 -8.15 11.70 -4.26
CA SER A 99 -8.15 12.99 -4.96
C SER A 99 -7.04 13.94 -4.51
N ASP A 100 -6.46 13.72 -3.32
CA ASP A 100 -5.36 14.52 -2.77
C ASP A 100 -3.97 13.99 -3.19
N MET A 101 -3.92 12.91 -3.99
CA MET A 101 -2.67 12.33 -4.46
C MET A 101 -1.91 13.31 -5.37
N ILE A 102 -0.58 13.39 -5.20
CA ILE A 102 0.29 14.23 -6.03
C ILE A 102 0.39 13.67 -7.46
N PHE A 103 0.42 12.34 -7.57
CA PHE A 103 0.39 11.61 -8.83
C PHE A 103 -0.70 10.55 -8.72
N ASP A 104 -1.59 10.46 -9.70
CA ASP A 104 -2.66 9.47 -9.65
C ASP A 104 -2.15 8.04 -9.89
N ALA A 105 -3.02 7.06 -9.65
CA ALA A 105 -2.68 5.64 -9.79
C ALA A 105 -2.17 5.27 -11.20
N TYR A 106 -2.73 5.87 -12.26
CA TYR A 106 -2.38 5.56 -13.64
C TYR A 106 -1.08 6.26 -14.07
N GLU A 107 -0.82 7.47 -13.55
CA GLU A 107 0.47 8.15 -13.69
C GLU A 107 1.60 7.33 -13.06
N LEU A 108 1.36 6.74 -11.89
CA LEU A 108 2.33 5.86 -11.22
C LEU A 108 2.60 4.58 -12.03
N VAL A 109 1.55 3.91 -12.53
CA VAL A 109 1.73 2.74 -13.41
C VAL A 109 2.51 3.10 -14.67
N SER A 110 2.16 4.23 -15.31
CA SER A 110 2.89 4.77 -16.47
C SER A 110 4.37 4.98 -16.15
N PHE A 111 4.66 5.69 -15.05
CA PHE A 111 6.04 5.98 -14.62
C PHE A 111 6.84 4.71 -14.38
N VAL A 112 6.33 3.78 -13.57
CA VAL A 112 7.00 2.51 -13.26
C VAL A 112 7.22 1.69 -14.53
N SER A 113 6.23 1.66 -15.43
CA SER A 113 6.33 0.91 -16.69
C SER A 113 7.42 1.42 -17.66
N ASN A 114 7.83 2.68 -17.50
CA ASN A 114 8.95 3.27 -18.24
C ASN A 114 10.31 2.87 -17.68
N VAL A 115 10.36 2.44 -16.42
CA VAL A 115 11.57 1.93 -15.75
C VAL A 115 11.70 0.42 -15.93
N MET A 116 10.62 -0.33 -15.72
CA MET A 116 10.60 -1.79 -15.79
C MET A 116 9.30 -2.30 -16.41
N THR A 117 9.31 -3.52 -16.94
CA THR A 117 8.06 -4.15 -17.40
C THR A 117 7.25 -4.61 -16.20
N LEU A 118 5.97 -4.25 -16.16
CA LEU A 118 4.98 -4.82 -15.24
C LEU A 118 4.28 -6.01 -15.89
N VAL A 119 4.00 -7.06 -15.14
CA VAL A 119 3.33 -8.28 -15.58
C VAL A 119 2.03 -8.52 -14.80
N PRO A 120 1.09 -9.33 -15.32
CA PRO A 120 -0.15 -9.63 -14.62
C PRO A 120 0.10 -10.20 -13.21
N GLY A 121 -0.55 -9.63 -12.21
CA GLY A 121 -0.36 -9.95 -10.79
C GLY A 121 0.63 -9.06 -10.05
N ASP A 122 1.43 -8.24 -10.75
CA ASP A 122 2.24 -7.21 -10.09
C ASP A 122 1.33 -6.19 -9.38
N VAL A 123 1.84 -5.63 -8.28
CA VAL A 123 1.13 -4.62 -7.49
C VAL A 123 1.98 -3.36 -7.37
N VAL A 124 1.39 -2.22 -7.68
CA VAL A 124 1.99 -0.90 -7.47
C VAL A 124 1.28 -0.22 -6.31
N LEU A 125 2.02 0.05 -5.23
CA LEU A 125 1.52 0.81 -4.09
C LEU A 125 1.65 2.31 -4.36
N THR A 126 0.63 3.09 -3.97
CA THR A 126 0.45 4.46 -4.46
C THR A 126 0.93 5.56 -3.51
N GLY A 127 1.54 5.20 -2.40
CA GLY A 127 1.90 6.09 -1.30
C GLY A 127 0.80 6.20 -0.24
N THR A 128 1.23 6.64 0.94
CA THR A 128 0.40 6.75 2.14
C THR A 128 0.17 8.21 2.54
N PRO A 129 -1.03 8.59 3.06
CA PRO A 129 -1.27 9.93 3.57
C PRO A 129 -0.54 10.19 4.89
N GLY A 130 -0.55 11.45 5.35
CA GLY A 130 -0.03 11.81 6.67
C GLY A 130 -0.76 11.06 7.80
N GLY A 131 -0.05 10.81 8.90
CA GLY A 131 -0.59 10.09 10.07
C GLY A 131 -0.03 8.69 10.31
N ILE A 132 1.07 8.31 9.64
CA ILE A 132 1.81 7.08 9.96
C ILE A 132 2.21 7.05 11.45
N GLY A 133 2.22 5.86 12.04
CA GLY A 133 2.52 5.71 13.45
C GLY A 133 2.96 4.30 13.83
N PRO A 134 3.49 4.14 15.05
CA PRO A 134 4.03 2.87 15.50
C PRO A 134 2.92 1.85 15.76
N ILE A 135 3.25 0.58 15.56
CA ILE A 135 2.48 -0.61 15.96
C ILE A 135 3.36 -1.55 16.78
N GLN A 136 2.71 -2.33 17.66
CA GLN A 136 3.37 -3.29 18.53
C GLN A 136 2.59 -4.62 18.58
N PRO A 137 3.24 -5.73 18.99
CA PRO A 137 2.54 -7.00 19.18
C PRO A 137 1.31 -6.84 20.08
N GLY A 138 0.19 -7.41 19.65
CA GLY A 138 -1.12 -7.28 20.29
C GLY A 138 -2.03 -6.23 19.63
N ASP A 139 -1.50 -5.33 18.80
CA ASP A 139 -2.33 -4.39 18.04
C ASP A 139 -3.09 -5.08 16.90
N THR A 140 -4.21 -4.47 16.52
CA THR A 140 -4.91 -4.77 15.26
C THR A 140 -4.88 -3.54 14.37
N VAL A 141 -4.41 -3.71 13.14
CA VAL A 141 -4.38 -2.66 12.11
C VAL A 141 -5.44 -2.96 11.08
N GLU A 142 -6.26 -1.96 10.75
CA GLU A 142 -7.24 -2.02 9.66
C GLU A 142 -6.93 -0.91 8.65
N ILE A 143 -6.80 -1.27 7.38
CA ILE A 143 -6.81 -0.34 6.25
C ILE A 143 -8.17 -0.43 5.56
N ARG A 144 -8.88 0.68 5.49
CA ARG A 144 -10.21 0.76 4.89
C ARG A 144 -10.21 1.74 3.73
N ILE A 145 -10.70 1.28 2.57
CA ILE A 145 -10.88 2.12 1.39
C ILE A 145 -12.34 2.06 0.95
N GLU A 146 -12.91 3.24 0.76
CA GLU A 146 -14.27 3.43 0.23
C GLU A 146 -14.45 2.66 -1.09
N GLY A 147 -15.59 1.98 -1.25
CA GLY A 147 -15.88 1.17 -2.44
C GLY A 147 -15.16 -0.19 -2.51
N ILE A 148 -14.02 -0.36 -1.82
CA ILE A 148 -13.26 -1.63 -1.83
C ILE A 148 -13.59 -2.48 -0.61
N GLY A 149 -13.30 -2.00 0.61
CA GLY A 149 -13.49 -2.78 1.84
C GLY A 149 -12.41 -2.55 2.88
N SER A 150 -12.26 -3.53 3.79
CA SER A 150 -11.36 -3.47 4.93
C SER A 150 -10.36 -4.62 4.93
N LEU A 151 -9.07 -4.28 4.95
CA LEU A 151 -7.96 -5.19 5.18
C LEU A 151 -7.56 -5.12 6.65
N VAL A 152 -7.74 -6.22 7.40
CA VAL A 152 -7.47 -6.28 8.84
C VAL A 152 -6.36 -7.26 9.13
N ASN A 153 -5.37 -6.85 9.91
CA ASN A 153 -4.25 -7.69 10.31
C ASN A 153 -3.94 -7.53 11.81
N GLU A 154 -3.83 -8.66 12.50
CA GLU A 154 -3.25 -8.70 13.84
C GLU A 154 -1.73 -8.55 13.77
N VAL A 155 -1.16 -7.85 14.74
CA VAL A 155 0.27 -7.66 14.92
C VAL A 155 0.77 -8.63 15.97
N VAL A 156 1.76 -9.45 15.63
CA VAL A 156 2.33 -10.46 16.54
C VAL A 156 3.85 -10.32 16.61
N ALA A 157 4.45 -10.81 17.69
CA ALA A 157 5.90 -10.93 17.80
C ALA A 157 6.38 -12.13 16.95
N GLY A 158 7.49 -11.95 16.23
CA GLY A 158 8.19 -13.02 15.51
C GLY A 158 9.28 -13.70 16.31
#